data_AF-A0A3M6JUN1-F1
#
_entry.id   AF-A0A3M6JUN1-F1
#
_cell.length_a   1.000
_cell.length_b   1.000
_cell.length_c   1.000
_cell.angle_alpha   90.00
_cell.angle_beta   90.00
_cell.angle_gamma   90.00
#
_symmetry.space_group_name_H-M   'P 1'
#
loop_
_entity.id
_entity.type
_entity.pdbx_description
1 polymer ?
#
loop_
_entity_poly.entity_id
_entity_poly.type
_entity_poly.pdbx_seq_one_letter_code
_entity_poly.pdbx_strand_id
1 'polypeptide(L)' 'MKSDEKRSHRLNYLLKCYLSNPEESEIYRRAKQMGVTDSTAKDYIRTVIIQAQKTHRKNF' A
#
# COMPACT_ATOMS: atom_id res chain seq x y z
N MET A 1 -18.52 -3.05 5.74
CA MET A 1 -17.62 -1.96 5.31
C MET A 1 -17.94 -1.59 3.88
N LYS A 2 -18.08 -0.29 3.60
CA LYS A 2 -18.18 0.22 2.24
C LYS A 2 -16.88 -0.10 1.47
N SER A 3 -16.95 -0.18 0.15
CA SER A 3 -15.79 -0.53 -0.70
C SER A 3 -14.57 0.37 -0.43
N ASP A 4 -14.82 1.67 -0.23
CA ASP A 4 -13.78 2.66 0.02
C ASP A 4 -13.10 2.50 1.37
N GLU A 5 -13.85 2.16 2.43
CA GLU A 5 -13.29 1.87 3.75
C GLU A 5 -12.34 0.68 3.65
N LYS A 6 -12.76 -0.39 2.97
CA LYS A 6 -11.94 -1.59 2.77
C LYS A 6 -10.65 -1.29 2.02
N ARG A 7 -10.72 -0.47 0.96
CA ARG A 7 -9.53 -0.03 0.22
C ARG A 7 -8.61 0.80 1.12
N SER A 8 -9.15 1.76 1.86
CA SER A 8 -8.38 2.63 2.75
C SER A 8 -7.63 1.84 3.83
N HIS A 9 -8.30 0.89 4.50
CA HIS A 9 -7.67 0.03 5.50
C HIS A 9 -6.53 -0.82 4.91
N ARG A 10 -6.73 -1.38 3.71
CA ARG A 10 -5.70 -2.16 3.01
C ARG A 10 -4.48 -1.31 2.67
N LEU A 11 -4.69 -0.11 2.13
CA LEU A 11 -3.60 0.82 1.79
C LEU A 11 -2.83 1.27 3.03
N ASN A 12 -3.53 1.61 4.13
CA ASN A 12 -2.88 1.99 5.38
C ASN A 12 -2.05 0.85 5.99
N TYR A 13 -2.54 -0.39 5.90
CA TYR A 13 -1.77 -1.55 6.31
C TYR A 13 -0.50 -1.73 5.46
N LEU A 14 -0.64 -1.66 4.13
CA LEU A 14 0.50 -1.81 3.21
C LEU A 14 1.53 -0.68 3.38
N LEU A 15 1.08 0.55 3.64
CA LEU A 15 1.96 1.68 3.95
C LEU A 15 2.80 1.41 5.19
N LYS A 16 2.20 0.90 6.27
CA LYS A 16 2.95 0.51 7.47
C LYS A 16 4.00 -0.55 7.16
N CYS A 17 3.64 -1.57 6.36
CA CYS A 17 4.60 -2.59 5.93
C CYS A 17 5.76 -1.99 5.12
N TYR A 18 5.46 -1.09 4.17
CA TYR A 18 6.47 -0.47 3.31
C TYR A 18 7.42 0.44 4.08
N LEU A 19 6.92 1.19 5.06
CA LEU A 19 7.76 2.04 5.92
C LEU A 19 8.70 1.23 6.82
N SER A 20 8.35 -0.02 7.16
CA SER A 20 9.22 -0.92 7.92
C SER A 20 10.21 -1.69 7.03
N ASN A 21 9.79 -2.07 5.82
CA ASN A 21 10.63 -2.74 4.85
C ASN A 21 10.22 -2.29 3.43
N PRO A 22 10.99 -1.41 2.76
CA PRO A 22 10.61 -0.76 1.51
C PRO A 22 10.78 -1.67 0.28
N GLU A 23 10.33 -2.92 0.38
CA GLU A 23 10.39 -3.92 -0.69
C GLU A 23 9.05 -3.97 -1.45
N GLU A 24 9.03 -3.51 -2.69
CA GLU A 24 7.82 -3.50 -3.53
C GLU A 24 7.25 -4.91 -3.76
N SER A 25 8.14 -5.90 -3.88
CA SER A 25 7.78 -7.31 -4.06
C SER A 25 6.97 -7.85 -2.87
N GLU A 26 7.30 -7.42 -1.65
CA GLU A 26 6.60 -7.79 -0.43
C GLU A 26 5.22 -7.10 -0.35
N ILE A 27 5.12 -5.85 -0.78
CA ILE A 27 3.84 -5.14 -0.88
C ILE A 27 2.93 -5.80 -1.92
N TYR A 28 3.47 -6.19 -3.08
CA TYR A 28 2.75 -6.94 -4.10
C TYR A 28 2.20 -8.25 -3.52
N ARG A 29 3.07 -9.05 -2.87
CA ARG A 29 2.69 -10.34 -2.27
C ARG A 29 1.57 -10.17 -1.23
N ARG A 30 1.68 -9.19 -0.33
CA ARG A 30 0.65 -8.89 0.67
C ARG A 30 -0.65 -8.43 0.04
N ALA A 31 -0.60 -7.58 -0.99
CA ALA A 31 -1.79 -7.16 -1.72
C ALA A 31 -2.50 -8.37 -2.36
N LYS A 32 -1.76 -9.28 -2.99
CA LYS A 32 -2.31 -10.53 -3.55
C LYS A 32 -2.99 -11.40 -2.50
N GLN A 33 -2.41 -11.51 -1.31
CA GLN A 33 -3.02 -12.24 -0.18
C GLN A 33 -4.35 -11.64 0.29
N MET A 34 -4.64 -10.37 -0.03
CA MET A 34 -5.94 -9.73 0.22
C MET A 34 -7.01 -10.08 -0.84
N GLY A 35 -6.69 -10.95 -1.80
CA GLY A 35 -7.61 -11.39 -2.85
C GLY A 35 -7.86 -10.35 -3.92
N VAL A 36 -6.88 -9.48 -4.22
CA VAL A 36 -7.01 -8.47 -5.28
C VAL A 36 -6.39 -8.94 -6.61
N THR A 37 -6.84 -8.35 -7.71
CA THR A 37 -6.28 -8.57 -9.05
C THR A 37 -4.85 -8.04 -9.14
N ASP A 38 -4.07 -8.50 -10.12
CA ASP A 38 -2.70 -7.99 -10.32
C ASP A 38 -2.66 -6.50 -10.63
N SER A 39 -3.63 -6.01 -11.40
CA SER A 39 -3.80 -4.57 -11.66
C SER A 39 -4.01 -3.79 -10.36
N THR A 40 -4.89 -4.29 -9.47
CA THR A 40 -5.14 -3.67 -8.17
C THR A 40 -3.92 -3.72 -7.26
N ALA A 41 -3.18 -4.83 -7.26
CA ALA A 41 -1.95 -4.95 -6.48
C ALA A 41 -0.89 -3.96 -6.95
N LYS A 42 -0.69 -3.81 -8.26
CA LYS A 42 0.21 -2.81 -8.86
C LYS A 42 -0.22 -1.37 -8.51
N ASP A 43 -1.52 -1.09 -8.52
CA ASP A 43 -2.05 0.22 -8.10
C ASP A 43 -1.83 0.50 -6.61
N TYR A 44 -1.95 -0.52 -5.76
CA TYR A 44 -1.67 -0.39 -4.34
C TYR A 44 -0.19 -0.05 -4.09
N ILE A 45 0.74 -0.71 -4.79
CA ILE A 45 2.18 -0.40 -4.69
C ILE A 45 2.44 1.06 -5.04
N ARG A 46 1.96 1.55 -6.20
CA ARG A 46 2.12 2.96 -6.60
C ARG A 46 1.56 3.91 -5.55
N THR A 47 0.37 3.61 -5.04
CA THR A 47 -0.30 4.44 -4.02
C THR A 47 0.53 4.50 -2.73
N VAL A 48 1.06 3.37 -2.28
CA VAL A 48 1.88 3.26 -1.07
C VAL A 48 3.20 4.02 -1.21
N ILE A 49 3.89 3.91 -2.36
CA ILE A 49 5.14 4.65 -2.63
C ILE A 49 4.88 6.16 -2.58
N ILE A 50 3.83 6.65 -3.24
CA ILE A 50 3.47 8.07 -3.23
C ILE A 50 3.15 8.54 -1.79
N GLN A 51 2.43 7.73 -1.02
CA GLN A 51 2.11 8.04 0.38
C GLN A 51 3.37 8.09 1.25
N ALA A 52 4.28 7.12 1.11
CA ALA A 52 5.54 7.10 1.84
C ALA A 52 6.40 8.34 1.54
N GLN A 53 6.56 8.70 0.26
CA GLN A 53 7.29 9.90 -0.14
C GLN A 53 6.68 11.19 0.45
N LYS A 54 5.34 11.29 0.47
CA LYS A 54 4.65 12.43 1.10
C LYS A 54 4.88 12.48 2.61
N THR A 55 4.92 11.34 3.28
CA THR A 55 5.23 11.24 4.72
C THR A 55 6.67 11.69 5.00
N HIS A 56 7.64 11.22 4.22
CA HIS A 56 9.04 11.67 4.35
C HIS A 56 9.21 13.16 4.09
N ARG A 57 8.53 13.70 3.06
CA ARG A 57 8.61 15.13 2.71
C ARG A 57 7.95 16.06 3.76
N LYS A 58 6.99 15.58 4.56
CA LYS A 58 6.37 16.39 5.63
C LYS A 58 7.20 16.48 6.91
N ASN A 59 8.25 15.67 7.03
CA ASN A 59 9.12 15.62 8.19
C ASN A 59 10.40 16.47 8.02
N PHE A 60 10.50 17.24 6.92
CA PHE A 60 11.54 18.24 6.62
C PHE A 60 10.85 19.53 6.17
#